data_AF-A0A7N9AWB5-F1
#
_entry.id   AF-A0A7N9AWB5-F1
#
_cell.length_a   1.000
_cell.length_b   1.000
_cell.length_c   1.000
_cell.angle_alpha   90.00
_cell.angle_beta   90.00
_cell.angle_gamma   90.00
#
_symmetry.space_group_name_H-M   'P 1'
#
loop_
_entity.id
_entity.type
_entity.pdbx_description
1 polymer ?
#
loop_
_entity_poly.entity_id
_entity_poly.type
_entity_poly.pdbx_seq_one_letter_code
_entity_poly.pdbx_strand_id
1 'polypeptide(L)'
;MGAVHGKKKAYSIDHEPPAKQQCVKRKQPNSRASAYADLQQHRKPSPVSSYVPQPDYLEGDEDNDLIKPKKLVNPVKASKSHQELHRELLSSYKRDGANVEMKPELHRVLESRKREQLIRQRKQEDEARRKISPLEAELLKRHQKLDELEKQQEKEQEENLKAPEFVKVKENLRRTSFHTKDEKEV
;
A
#
# COMPACT_ATOMS: atom_id res chain seq x y z
N MET A 1 -10.36 -62.02 22.13
CA MET A 1 -10.83 -62.45 20.80
C MET A 1 -12.00 -61.57 20.40
N GLY A 2 -11.83 -60.72 19.38
CA GLY A 2 -12.91 -59.83 18.90
C GLY A 2 -12.36 -58.62 18.15
N ALA A 3 -11.83 -58.84 16.95
CA ALA A 3 -11.43 -57.76 16.05
C ALA A 3 -12.63 -57.35 15.18
N VAL A 4 -12.97 -56.06 15.18
CA VAL A 4 -13.97 -55.49 14.25
C VAL A 4 -13.26 -54.57 13.25
N HIS A 5 -13.39 -54.91 11.98
CA HIS A 5 -12.76 -54.27 10.84
C HIS A 5 -13.79 -53.41 10.08
N GLY A 6 -13.31 -52.33 9.45
CA GLY A 6 -14.00 -51.58 8.38
C GLY A 6 -14.55 -50.23 8.84
N LYS A 7 -14.35 -49.10 8.14
CA LYS A 7 -14.36 -48.92 6.69
C LYS A 7 -13.41 -47.77 6.29
N LYS A 8 -12.57 -47.99 5.27
CA LYS A 8 -11.82 -46.93 4.60
C LYS A 8 -12.78 -46.19 3.66
N LYS A 9 -12.93 -44.88 3.79
CA LYS A 9 -13.57 -44.03 2.77
C LYS A 9 -12.52 -43.69 1.72
N ALA A 10 -12.70 -44.20 0.51
CA ALA A 10 -11.98 -43.71 -0.66
C ALA A 10 -12.60 -42.37 -1.08
N TYR A 11 -11.79 -41.31 -1.10
CA TYR A 11 -12.19 -40.03 -1.68
C TYR A 11 -11.85 -40.07 -3.18
N SER A 12 -12.87 -40.04 -4.03
CA SER A 12 -12.73 -39.85 -5.47
C SER A 12 -12.27 -38.42 -5.74
N ILE A 13 -11.15 -38.30 -6.44
CA ILE A 13 -10.67 -37.06 -7.06
C ILE A 13 -11.55 -36.84 -8.27
N ASP A 14 -12.48 -35.89 -8.20
CA ASP A 14 -13.07 -35.16 -9.33
C ASP A 14 -13.99 -34.08 -8.74
N HIS A 15 -13.40 -32.96 -8.34
CA HIS A 15 -14.17 -31.77 -7.97
C HIS A 15 -13.93 -30.69 -9.01
N GLU A 16 -14.88 -30.59 -9.94
CA GLU A 16 -14.99 -29.51 -10.92
C GLU A 16 -15.37 -28.20 -10.18
N PRO A 17 -14.75 -27.04 -10.48
CA PRO A 17 -15.04 -25.78 -9.80
C PRO A 17 -16.21 -25.04 -10.48
N PRO A 18 -17.20 -24.50 -9.72
CA PRO A 18 -18.32 -23.78 -10.34
C PRO A 18 -17.91 -22.43 -10.94
N ALA A 19 -18.58 -22.09 -12.04
CA ALA A 19 -18.34 -20.91 -12.88
C ALA A 19 -18.60 -19.57 -12.17
N LYS A 20 -17.80 -18.56 -12.55
CA LYS A 20 -17.81 -17.18 -12.04
C LYS A 20 -19.10 -16.46 -12.44
N GLN A 21 -19.83 -15.92 -11.45
CA GLN A 21 -20.98 -15.05 -11.68
C GLN A 21 -20.54 -13.57 -11.65
N GLN A 22 -20.75 -12.87 -12.77
CA GLN A 22 -20.55 -11.42 -12.92
C GLN A 22 -21.62 -10.66 -12.12
N CYS A 23 -21.20 -9.78 -11.20
CA CYS A 23 -22.09 -8.81 -10.57
C CYS A 23 -21.92 -7.42 -11.19
N VAL A 24 -23.04 -6.90 -11.68
CA VAL A 24 -23.20 -5.65 -12.42
C VAL A 24 -23.10 -4.42 -11.52
N LYS A 25 -22.46 -3.35 -12.05
CA LYS A 25 -22.43 -2.01 -11.43
C LYS A 25 -23.82 -1.39 -11.40
N ARG A 26 -24.28 -0.88 -10.25
CA ARG A 26 -25.38 0.10 -10.20
C ARG A 26 -25.08 1.23 -9.22
N LYS A 27 -25.37 2.45 -9.70
CA LYS A 27 -25.10 3.76 -9.10
C LYS A 27 -26.09 4.08 -7.97
N GLN A 28 -25.61 4.84 -6.97
CA GLN A 28 -26.38 5.48 -5.91
C GLN A 28 -27.43 6.46 -6.46
N PRO A 29 -28.52 6.69 -5.70
CA PRO A 29 -28.98 8.06 -5.50
C PRO A 29 -29.24 8.41 -4.02
N ASN A 30 -28.89 9.66 -3.69
CA ASN A 30 -29.13 10.38 -2.44
C ASN A 30 -30.62 10.72 -2.19
N SER A 31 -30.92 11.13 -0.94
CA SER A 31 -32.15 11.83 -0.45
C SER A 31 -33.22 10.87 0.10
N ARG A 32 -33.86 11.02 1.27
CA ARG A 32 -33.87 12.00 2.39
C ARG A 32 -34.91 11.47 3.40
N ALA A 33 -34.69 11.63 4.71
CA ALA A 33 -35.71 11.99 5.71
C ALA A 33 -35.21 11.68 7.14
N SER A 34 -34.62 12.67 7.80
CA SER A 34 -34.46 12.67 9.26
C SER A 34 -35.77 13.15 9.87
N ALA A 35 -36.40 12.32 10.70
CA ALA A 35 -37.74 12.50 11.27
C ALA A 35 -37.84 13.54 12.41
N TYR A 36 -36.84 14.43 12.56
CA TYR A 36 -36.70 15.28 13.75
C TYR A 36 -36.44 16.77 13.46
N ALA A 37 -36.85 17.27 12.29
CA ALA A 37 -36.62 18.67 11.92
C ALA A 37 -37.59 19.68 12.56
N ASP A 38 -38.60 19.24 13.33
CA ASP A 38 -39.75 20.09 13.71
C ASP A 38 -39.85 20.44 15.20
N LEU A 39 -38.74 20.50 15.92
CA LEU A 39 -38.71 21.19 17.22
C LEU A 39 -37.93 22.49 17.09
N GLN A 40 -38.65 23.42 16.43
CA GLN A 40 -38.63 24.86 16.65
C GLN A 40 -38.02 25.28 17.99
N GLN A 41 -36.99 26.12 17.90
CA GLN A 41 -37.12 27.54 18.23
C GLN A 41 -37.74 27.77 19.61
N HIS A 42 -36.94 27.69 20.68
CA HIS A 42 -36.95 28.67 21.76
C HIS A 42 -35.74 28.44 22.68
N ARG A 43 -35.12 29.56 23.08
CA ARG A 43 -34.16 29.75 24.17
C ARG A 43 -32.66 29.57 23.91
N LYS A 44 -32.09 30.75 23.65
CA LYS A 44 -30.81 31.32 24.12
C LYS A 44 -29.54 30.90 23.37
N PRO A 45 -28.65 31.87 23.05
CA PRO A 45 -27.32 31.54 22.57
C PRO A 45 -26.60 30.74 23.67
N SER A 46 -26.35 29.48 23.38
CA SER A 46 -25.48 28.61 24.16
C SER A 46 -24.08 29.25 24.20
N PRO A 47 -23.41 29.29 25.37
CA PRO A 47 -22.12 29.95 25.54
C PRO A 47 -21.01 29.07 24.96
N VAL A 48 -21.05 28.80 23.65
CA VAL A 48 -19.99 28.07 22.94
C VAL A 48 -18.93 29.09 22.51
N SER A 49 -18.43 29.88 23.46
CA SER A 49 -17.27 30.75 23.23
C SER A 49 -16.73 31.27 24.57
N SER A 50 -16.35 30.35 25.46
CA SER A 50 -15.40 30.57 26.55
C SER A 50 -15.39 29.32 27.43
N TYR A 51 -14.57 28.33 27.07
CA TYR A 51 -14.19 27.26 28.01
C TYR A 51 -12.78 27.51 28.56
N VAL A 52 -12.42 28.78 28.71
CA VAL A 52 -11.39 29.18 29.65
C VAL A 52 -12.15 29.73 30.84
N PRO A 53 -12.26 28.98 31.95
CA PRO A 53 -12.74 29.56 33.19
C PRO A 53 -11.93 30.84 33.40
N GLN A 54 -12.61 31.98 33.48
CA GLN A 54 -11.96 33.25 33.75
C GLN A 54 -11.12 33.05 35.01
N PRO A 55 -9.82 33.31 34.95
CA PRO A 55 -9.01 33.00 36.10
C PRO A 55 -9.30 33.96 37.26
N ASP A 56 -9.63 33.38 38.40
CA ASP A 56 -10.01 34.09 39.63
C ASP A 56 -8.87 34.93 40.26
N TYR A 57 -7.72 35.08 39.61
CA TYR A 57 -6.61 35.89 40.12
C TYR A 57 -6.81 37.41 39.95
N LEU A 58 -7.92 37.85 39.35
CA LEU A 58 -8.26 39.28 39.18
C LEU A 58 -9.56 39.69 39.90
N GLU A 59 -10.07 38.91 40.85
CA GLU A 59 -11.23 39.32 41.67
C GLU A 59 -10.76 40.10 42.91
N GLY A 60 -10.59 41.42 42.72
CA GLY A 60 -10.95 42.47 43.68
C GLY A 60 -10.22 42.52 45.03
N ASP A 61 -9.15 43.32 45.08
CA ASP A 61 -8.62 43.91 46.32
C ASP A 61 -9.27 45.29 46.60
N GLU A 62 -10.51 45.51 46.13
CA GLU A 62 -11.24 46.80 46.23
C GLU A 62 -12.41 46.81 47.24
N ASP A 63 -12.50 45.85 48.17
CA ASP A 63 -13.48 45.88 49.28
C ASP A 63 -12.85 45.41 50.59
N ASN A 64 -11.94 46.20 51.17
CA ASN A 64 -11.19 45.83 52.38
C ASN A 64 -11.92 46.08 53.72
N ASP A 65 -13.21 46.47 53.71
CA ASP A 65 -13.97 46.82 54.93
C ASP A 65 -15.15 45.88 55.30
N LEU A 66 -15.31 44.73 54.63
CA LEU A 66 -16.26 43.69 55.06
C LEU A 66 -15.54 42.39 55.41
N ILE A 67 -15.77 41.85 56.63
CA ILE A 67 -15.34 40.50 57.01
C ILE A 67 -16.15 39.49 56.20
N LYS A 68 -15.66 39.18 54.98
CA LYS A 68 -16.22 38.13 54.14
C LYS A 68 -15.75 36.78 54.70
N PRO A 69 -16.63 35.76 54.82
CA PRO A 69 -16.19 34.42 55.21
C PRO A 69 -15.10 33.96 54.24
N LYS A 70 -13.97 33.50 54.79
CA LYS A 70 -12.79 33.07 54.03
C LYS A 70 -13.22 31.99 53.05
N LYS A 71 -13.23 32.31 51.75
CA LYS A 71 -13.50 31.32 50.70
C LYS A 71 -12.43 30.24 50.84
N LEU A 72 -12.83 29.04 51.26
CA LEU A 72 -11.93 27.90 51.37
C LEU A 72 -11.44 27.57 49.95
N VAL A 73 -10.14 27.66 49.74
CA VAL A 73 -9.57 27.37 48.43
C VAL A 73 -9.65 25.87 48.20
N ASN A 74 -10.31 25.47 47.10
CA ASN A 74 -10.39 24.07 46.72
C ASN A 74 -8.97 23.56 46.43
N PRO A 75 -8.45 22.54 47.14
CA PRO A 75 -7.08 22.06 46.98
C PRO A 75 -6.76 21.59 45.56
N VAL A 76 -7.76 21.07 44.83
CA VAL A 76 -7.65 20.64 43.43
C VAL A 76 -7.49 21.83 42.49
N LYS A 77 -8.11 22.97 42.83
CA LYS A 77 -7.99 24.23 42.07
C LYS A 77 -6.83 25.10 42.57
N ALA A 78 -6.36 24.95 43.79
CA ALA A 78 -5.15 25.62 44.28
C ALA A 78 -3.89 25.07 43.59
N SER A 79 -3.86 23.76 43.31
CA SER A 79 -2.71 23.10 42.70
C SER A 79 -2.64 23.35 41.19
N LYS A 80 -1.73 24.24 40.77
CA LYS A 80 -1.45 24.50 39.35
C LYS A 80 -1.05 23.23 38.61
N SER A 81 -0.16 22.41 39.18
CA SER A 81 0.29 21.15 38.58
C SER A 81 -0.88 20.21 38.26
N HIS A 82 -1.85 20.08 39.17
CA HIS A 82 -3.01 19.23 38.93
C HIS A 82 -3.90 19.76 37.79
N GLN A 83 -4.12 21.08 37.75
CA GLN A 83 -4.88 21.71 36.67
C GLN A 83 -4.19 21.55 35.31
N GLU A 84 -2.86 21.68 35.27
CA GLU A 84 -2.06 21.53 34.05
C GLU A 84 -2.13 20.09 33.53
N LEU A 85 -2.01 19.10 34.41
CA LEU A 85 -2.21 17.70 34.06
C LEU A 85 -3.61 17.45 33.49
N HIS A 86 -4.66 17.99 34.11
CA HIS A 86 -6.03 17.84 33.60
C HIS A 86 -6.18 18.45 32.20
N ARG A 87 -5.61 19.63 31.97
CA ARG A 87 -5.60 20.28 30.67
C ARG A 87 -4.83 19.45 29.64
N GLU A 88 -3.68 18.91 30.00
CA GLU A 88 -2.86 18.08 29.11
C GLU A 88 -3.59 16.80 28.71
N LEU A 89 -4.18 16.09 29.69
CA LEU A 89 -4.97 14.87 29.45
C LEU A 89 -6.16 15.13 28.53
N LEU A 90 -6.88 16.23 28.73
CA LEU A 90 -7.95 16.62 27.82
C LEU A 90 -7.42 17.02 26.44
N SER A 91 -6.24 17.63 26.38
CA SER A 91 -5.62 18.10 25.14
C SER A 91 -5.04 16.95 24.31
N SER A 92 -4.49 15.91 24.96
CA SER A 92 -4.06 14.68 24.29
C SER A 92 -5.26 13.89 23.81
N TYR A 93 -6.29 13.72 24.65
CA TYR A 93 -7.52 13.06 24.24
C TYR A 93 -8.24 13.78 23.08
N LYS A 94 -8.23 15.12 23.06
CA LYS A 94 -8.86 15.92 21.99
C LYS A 94 -8.00 16.04 20.72
N ARG A 95 -6.68 16.18 20.83
CA ARG A 95 -5.78 16.29 19.67
C ARG A 95 -5.47 14.93 19.05
N ASP A 96 -5.26 13.91 19.89
CA ASP A 96 -4.92 12.55 19.46
C ASP A 96 -6.14 11.62 19.45
N GLY A 97 -7.35 12.20 19.57
CA GLY A 97 -8.68 11.61 19.40
C GLY A 97 -8.70 10.10 19.29
N ALA A 98 -8.62 9.37 20.41
CA ALA A 98 -8.75 7.91 20.46
C ALA A 98 -7.86 7.09 19.46
N ASN A 99 -6.81 7.65 18.85
CA ASN A 99 -6.26 7.10 17.60
C ASN A 99 -4.73 7.17 17.46
N VAL A 100 -3.97 7.16 18.56
CA VAL A 100 -2.51 6.93 18.44
C VAL A 100 -2.09 5.51 18.78
N GLU A 101 -2.88 4.70 19.51
CA GLU A 101 -2.56 3.26 19.65
C GLU A 101 -3.72 2.37 20.14
N MET A 102 -4.95 2.60 19.67
CA MET A 102 -6.13 1.79 20.02
C MET A 102 -6.57 0.83 18.91
N LYS A 103 -5.66 0.32 18.07
CA LYS A 103 -5.99 -0.92 17.37
C LYS A 103 -6.01 -2.02 18.44
N PRO A 104 -7.14 -2.73 18.67
CA PRO A 104 -7.14 -3.86 19.58
C PRO A 104 -6.00 -4.80 19.24
N GLU A 105 -5.34 -5.40 20.22
CA GLU A 105 -4.17 -6.26 20.01
C GLU A 105 -4.37 -7.27 18.87
N LEU A 106 -5.59 -7.82 18.76
CA LEU A 106 -5.99 -8.70 17.66
C LEU A 106 -5.78 -8.09 16.26
N HIS A 107 -6.14 -6.82 16.05
CA HIS A 107 -5.93 -6.14 14.76
C HIS A 107 -4.45 -5.96 14.47
N ARG A 108 -3.63 -5.60 15.47
CA ARG A 108 -2.17 -5.51 15.33
C ARG A 108 -1.56 -6.85 14.96
N VAL A 109 -2.01 -7.93 15.60
CA VAL A 109 -1.57 -9.30 15.31
C VAL A 109 -1.99 -9.73 13.90
N LEU A 110 -3.24 -9.45 13.48
CA LEU A 110 -3.72 -9.79 12.14
C LEU A 110 -2.96 -9.02 11.05
N GLU A 111 -2.70 -7.73 11.24
CA GLU A 111 -1.90 -6.92 10.33
C GLU A 111 -0.45 -7.40 10.26
N SER A 112 0.14 -7.72 11.40
CA SER A 112 1.49 -8.29 11.51
C SER A 112 1.57 -9.62 10.77
N ARG A 113 0.60 -10.52 10.99
CA ARG A 113 0.51 -11.81 10.31
C ARG A 113 0.36 -11.66 8.80
N LYS A 114 -0.48 -10.72 8.34
CA LYS A 114 -0.67 -10.44 6.90
C LYS A 114 0.62 -9.91 6.28
N ARG A 115 1.31 -8.99 6.97
CA ARG A 115 2.61 -8.45 6.54
C ARG A 115 3.66 -9.56 6.48
N GLU A 116 3.74 -10.40 7.50
CA GLU A 116 4.69 -11.50 7.60
C GLU A 116 4.46 -12.54 6.50
N GLN A 117 3.20 -12.87 6.20
CA GLN A 117 2.86 -13.76 5.09
C GLN A 117 3.32 -13.21 3.74
N LEU A 118 3.12 -11.92 3.49
CA LEU A 118 3.58 -11.27 2.26
C LEU A 118 5.11 -11.27 2.15
N ILE A 119 5.80 -10.97 3.26
CA ILE A 119 7.27 -11.00 3.32
C ILE A 119 7.78 -12.42 3.05
N ARG A 120 7.17 -13.44 3.64
CA ARG A 120 7.55 -14.84 3.43
C ARG A 120 7.34 -15.27 1.98
N GLN A 121 6.22 -14.88 1.37
CA GLN A 121 5.94 -15.18 -0.04
C GLN A 121 6.98 -14.53 -0.96
N ARG A 122 7.26 -13.24 -0.75
CA ARG A 122 8.27 -12.51 -1.51
C ARG A 122 9.67 -13.13 -1.35
N LYS A 123 10.03 -13.48 -0.12
CA LYS A 123 11.32 -14.14 0.18
C LYS A 123 11.45 -15.49 -0.53
N GLN A 124 10.37 -16.28 -0.61
CA GLN A 124 10.36 -17.55 -1.34
C GLN A 124 10.49 -17.35 -2.85
N GLU A 125 9.82 -16.35 -3.42
CA GLU A 125 9.98 -15.97 -4.82
C GLU A 125 11.41 -15.51 -5.11
N ASP A 126 11.94 -14.62 -4.28
CA ASP A 126 13.31 -14.14 -4.39
C ASP A 126 14.30 -15.31 -4.23
N GLU A 127 14.09 -16.22 -3.28
CA GLU A 127 14.95 -17.39 -3.11
C GLU A 127 14.85 -18.35 -4.30
N ALA A 128 13.66 -18.53 -4.90
CA ALA A 128 13.50 -19.30 -6.14
C ALA A 128 14.21 -18.63 -7.33
N ARG A 129 14.12 -17.31 -7.45
CA ARG A 129 14.88 -16.51 -8.43
C ARG A 129 16.37 -16.52 -8.15
N ARG A 130 16.80 -16.62 -6.89
CA ARG A 130 18.22 -16.74 -6.52
C ARG A 130 18.73 -18.16 -6.75
N LYS A 131 17.85 -19.16 -6.69
CA LYS A 131 18.10 -20.56 -7.06
C LYS A 131 18.04 -20.81 -8.56
N ILE A 132 17.92 -19.76 -9.40
CA ILE A 132 18.25 -19.87 -10.83
C ILE A 132 19.60 -20.58 -10.92
N SER A 133 19.58 -21.78 -11.49
CA SER A 133 20.78 -22.61 -11.59
C SER A 133 21.87 -21.82 -12.30
N PRO A 134 23.16 -21.95 -11.96
CA PRO A 134 24.25 -21.31 -12.71
C PRO A 134 24.11 -21.50 -14.23
N LEU A 135 23.63 -22.68 -14.65
CA LEU A 135 23.30 -23.00 -16.04
C LEU A 135 22.13 -22.17 -16.60
N GLU A 136 21.05 -21.99 -15.83
CA GLU A 136 19.87 -21.22 -16.25
C GLU A 136 20.21 -19.73 -16.40
N ALA A 137 21.06 -19.19 -15.53
CA ALA A 137 21.59 -17.83 -15.67
C ALA A 137 22.44 -17.68 -16.95
N GLU A 138 23.22 -18.70 -17.31
CA GLU A 138 24.01 -18.70 -18.54
C GLU A 138 23.16 -18.87 -19.81
N LEU A 139 22.13 -19.72 -19.77
CA LEU A 139 21.15 -19.84 -20.84
C LEU A 139 20.43 -18.50 -21.09
N LEU A 140 20.03 -17.80 -20.03
CA LEU A 140 19.40 -16.48 -20.16
C LEU A 140 20.35 -15.46 -20.81
N LYS A 141 21.62 -15.43 -20.40
CA LYS A 141 22.64 -14.58 -21.03
C LYS A 141 22.85 -14.92 -22.50
N ARG A 142 22.90 -16.22 -22.84
CA ARG A 142 23.05 -16.68 -24.22
C ARG A 142 21.86 -16.27 -25.07
N HIS A 143 20.64 -16.42 -24.54
CA HIS A 143 19.43 -15.99 -25.23
C HIS A 143 19.43 -14.49 -25.51
N GLN A 144 19.74 -13.65 -24.50
CA GLN A 144 19.86 -12.20 -24.68
C GLN A 144 20.89 -11.83 -25.77
N LYS A 145 22.05 -12.49 -25.78
CA LYS A 145 23.08 -12.26 -26.80
C LYS A 145 22.61 -12.64 -28.21
N LEU A 146 21.86 -13.74 -28.35
CA LEU A 146 21.30 -14.15 -29.64
C LEU A 146 20.26 -13.14 -30.13
N ASP A 147 19.36 -12.68 -29.26
CA ASP A 147 18.35 -11.67 -29.59
C ASP A 147 18.99 -10.34 -30.05
N GLU A 148 20.10 -9.94 -29.44
CA GLU A 148 20.86 -8.75 -29.85
C GLU A 148 21.49 -8.92 -31.24
N LEU A 149 22.04 -10.10 -31.53
CA LEU A 149 22.62 -10.40 -32.84
C LEU A 149 21.55 -10.47 -33.94
N GLU A 150 20.40 -11.08 -33.64
CA GLU A 150 19.26 -11.12 -34.58
C GLU A 150 18.79 -9.71 -34.93
N LYS A 151 18.64 -8.83 -33.93
CA LYS A 151 18.31 -7.41 -34.15
C LYS A 151 19.37 -6.67 -34.95
N GLN A 152 20.65 -6.96 -34.75
CA GLN A 152 21.73 -6.35 -35.53
C GLN A 152 21.68 -6.84 -36.99
N GLN A 153 21.44 -8.12 -37.21
CA GLN A 153 21.31 -8.69 -38.54
C GLN A 153 20.08 -8.14 -39.27
N GLU A 154 18.94 -8.02 -38.60
CA GLU A 154 17.73 -7.42 -39.16
C GLU A 154 17.98 -5.97 -39.59
N LYS A 155 18.66 -5.19 -38.75
CA LYS A 155 19.07 -3.81 -39.09
C LYS A 155 20.03 -3.76 -40.27
N GLU A 156 21.03 -4.63 -40.32
CA GLU A 156 21.98 -4.70 -41.44
C GLU A 156 21.26 -5.09 -42.74
N GLN A 157 20.31 -6.03 -42.68
CA GLN A 157 19.47 -6.38 -43.82
C GLN A 157 18.60 -5.21 -44.26
N GLU A 158 17.95 -4.50 -43.34
CA GLU A 158 17.17 -3.30 -43.65
C GLU A 158 18.03 -2.20 -44.30
N GLU A 159 19.22 -1.94 -43.75
CA GLU A 159 20.18 -0.99 -44.32
C GLU A 159 20.67 -1.44 -45.70
N ASN A 160 20.89 -2.74 -45.91
CA ASN A 160 21.27 -3.31 -47.20
C ASN A 160 20.14 -3.16 -48.25
N LEU A 161 18.89 -3.39 -47.86
CA LEU A 161 17.72 -3.17 -48.71
C LEU A 161 17.56 -1.70 -49.09
N LYS A 162 17.89 -0.80 -48.16
CA LYS A 162 17.88 0.66 -48.38
C LYS A 162 19.07 1.15 -49.22
N ALA A 163 20.13 0.34 -49.36
CA ALA A 163 21.32 0.74 -50.08
C ALA A 163 21.08 0.89 -51.60
N PRO A 164 21.71 1.88 -52.26
CA PRO A 164 21.60 2.05 -53.71
C PRO A 164 22.06 0.82 -54.50
N GLU A 165 21.47 0.60 -55.68
CA GLU A 165 21.73 -0.61 -56.48
C GLU A 165 23.18 -0.83 -56.87
N PHE A 166 23.92 0.23 -57.20
CA PHE A 166 25.34 0.11 -57.55
C PHE A 166 26.20 -0.41 -56.39
N VAL A 167 25.79 -0.16 -55.13
CA VAL A 167 26.48 -0.70 -53.94
C VAL A 167 26.23 -2.20 -53.83
N LYS A 168 24.98 -2.66 -54.06
CA LYS A 168 24.60 -4.08 -54.05
C LYS A 168 25.34 -4.87 -55.13
N VAL A 169 25.48 -4.30 -56.33
CA VAL A 169 26.16 -4.97 -57.46
C VAL A 169 27.69 -4.97 -57.32
N LYS A 170 28.27 -4.04 -56.54
CA LYS A 170 29.73 -3.94 -56.34
C LYS A 170 30.34 -5.18 -55.70
N GLU A 171 29.67 -5.82 -54.73
CA GLU A 171 30.19 -7.05 -54.12
C GLU A 171 30.19 -8.22 -55.11
N ASN A 172 29.11 -8.39 -55.88
CA ASN A 172 29.01 -9.44 -56.90
C ASN A 172 30.11 -9.29 -57.95
N LEU A 173 30.37 -8.06 -58.41
CA LEU A 173 31.44 -7.77 -59.36
C LEU A 173 32.83 -8.01 -58.76
N ARG A 174 33.01 -7.71 -57.46
CA ARG A 174 34.25 -8.03 -56.72
C ARG A 174 34.46 -9.54 -56.66
N ARG A 175 33.43 -10.31 -56.29
CA ARG A 175 33.52 -11.78 -56.16
C ARG A 175 33.86 -12.46 -57.49
N THR A 176 33.28 -12.02 -58.61
CA THR A 176 33.58 -12.58 -59.93
C THR A 176 34.94 -12.17 -60.49
N SER A 177 35.46 -10.99 -60.12
CA SER A 177 36.78 -10.51 -60.58
C SER A 177 37.97 -11.35 -60.08
N PHE A 178 37.79 -12.12 -59.01
CA PHE A 178 38.84 -13.00 -58.48
C PHE A 178 38.80 -14.43 -59.06
N HIS A 179 37.71 -14.84 -59.73
CA HIS A 179 37.59 -16.18 -60.31
C HIS A 179 38.12 -16.30 -61.75
N THR A 180 38.58 -15.22 -62.37
CA THR A 180 39.12 -15.23 -63.75
C THR A 180 40.63 -15.35 -63.84
N LYS A 181 41.36 -15.42 -62.71
CA LYS A 181 42.83 -15.49 -62.68
C LYS A 181 43.40 -16.90 -62.55
N ASP A 182 42.59 -17.90 -62.24
CA ASP A 182 43.08 -19.25 -61.90
C ASP A 182 43.01 -20.28 -63.05
N GLU A 183 42.59 -19.91 -64.27
CA GLU A 183 42.44 -20.87 -65.41
C GLU A 183 43.45 -20.70 -66.57
N LYS A 184 44.58 -20.01 -66.39
CA LYS A 184 45.64 -19.98 -67.43
C LYS A 184 47.04 -20.14 -66.87
N GLU A 185 47.35 -21.34 -66.40
CA GLU A 185 48.74 -21.84 -66.40
C GLU A 185 48.76 -23.38 -66.39
N VAL A 186 48.56 -24.00 -67.57
CA VAL A 186 49.10 -25.31 -67.99
C VAL A 186 49.24 -25.31 -69.51
#